data_AF-A0A6V8L3Z6-F1
#
_entry.id   AF-A0A6V8L3Z6-F1
#
_cell.length_a   1.000
_cell.length_b   1.000
_cell.length_c   1.000
_cell.angle_alpha   90.00
_cell.angle_beta   90.00
_cell.angle_gamma   90.00
#
_symmetry.space_group_name_H-M   'P 1'
#
loop_
_entity.id
_entity.type
_entity.pdbx_description
1 polymer ?
#
loop_
_entity_poly.entity_id
_entity_poly.type
_entity_poly.pdbx_seq_one_letter_code
_entity_poly.pdbx_strand_id
1 'polypeptide(L)'
;MGLYTQRKPGIDGGRTAILEPHELDDEYFMLRIRVDGGQLDLDQLRTIADISRRFARDSADITDRQNIQLHWIRIEDMPAIWRQLEAVGLQTTEACGDCPRVVLGSPVAGISADEKLDATPAIDAIVERYVGDPAFSNLPRKFKSSISWLADMPYEVNDISFLGVDHPSSVPGSTCGWAAACRPTRCSPSASACGCRSARCPRCGPA
;
A
#
# COMPACT_ATOMS: atom_id res chain seq x y z
N MET A 1 -7.27 -5.03 11.83
CA MET A 1 -7.72 -6.23 11.10
C MET A 1 -8.41 -5.78 9.82
N GLY A 2 -8.01 -6.30 8.65
CA GLY A 2 -8.48 -5.87 7.32
C GLY A 2 -9.89 -6.32 6.95
N LEU A 3 -10.81 -6.37 7.89
CA LEU A 3 -12.18 -6.87 7.71
C LEU A 3 -13.18 -5.72 7.82
N TYR A 4 -14.09 -5.62 6.86
CA TYR A 4 -15.14 -4.61 6.82
C TYR A 4 -16.50 -5.24 6.58
N THR A 5 -17.55 -4.69 7.17
CA THR A 5 -18.92 -5.00 6.76
C THR A 5 -19.10 -4.59 5.29
N GLN A 6 -19.65 -5.52 4.50
CA GLN A 6 -19.99 -5.26 3.11
C GLN A 6 -21.25 -4.40 3.08
N ARG A 7 -21.34 -3.44 2.17
CA ARG A 7 -22.57 -2.65 2.00
C ARG A 7 -23.62 -3.45 1.26
N LYS A 8 -24.89 -3.33 1.70
CA LYS A 8 -26.04 -3.90 1.01
C LYS A 8 -26.13 -3.40 -0.44
N PRO A 9 -26.39 -4.29 -1.40
CA PRO A 9 -26.58 -3.90 -2.79
C PRO A 9 -27.86 -3.07 -2.96
N GLY A 10 -27.91 -2.21 -3.98
CA GLY A 10 -29.10 -1.42 -4.32
C GLY A 10 -29.29 -0.12 -3.54
N ILE A 11 -28.33 0.26 -2.69
CA ILE A 11 -28.34 1.56 -2.00
C ILE A 11 -27.56 2.58 -2.84
N ASP A 12 -28.24 3.63 -3.27
CA ASP A 12 -27.64 4.74 -3.99
C ASP A 12 -26.59 5.48 -3.13
N GLY A 13 -25.47 5.85 -3.74
CA GLY A 13 -24.33 6.47 -3.06
C GLY A 13 -24.68 7.77 -2.35
N GLY A 14 -25.64 8.53 -2.89
CA GLY A 14 -26.14 9.78 -2.31
C GLY A 14 -26.86 9.62 -0.97
N ARG A 15 -27.30 8.40 -0.61
CA ARG A 15 -28.05 8.12 0.62
C ARG A 15 -27.18 7.66 1.80
N THR A 16 -25.88 7.46 1.55
CA THR A 16 -24.93 6.93 2.55
C THR A 16 -24.63 7.90 3.70
N ALA A 17 -24.90 9.19 3.53
CA ALA A 17 -24.76 10.19 4.59
C ALA A 17 -26.05 10.36 5.44
N ILE A 18 -27.13 9.68 5.06
CA ILE A 18 -28.47 9.86 5.64
C ILE A 18 -28.91 8.60 6.40
N LEU A 19 -28.52 7.42 5.91
CA LEU A 19 -28.88 6.14 6.51
C LEU A 19 -27.94 5.77 7.66
N GLU A 20 -28.49 5.10 8.67
CA GLU A 20 -27.70 4.61 9.79
C GLU A 20 -26.81 3.42 9.37
N PRO A 21 -25.63 3.21 10.00
CA PRO A 21 -24.68 2.17 9.58
C PRO A 21 -25.27 0.76 9.47
N HIS A 22 -26.15 0.38 10.39
CA HIS A 22 -26.81 -0.95 10.39
C HIS A 22 -27.81 -1.14 9.23
N GLU A 23 -28.28 -0.05 8.62
CA GLU A 23 -29.15 -0.10 7.44
C GLU A 23 -28.33 -0.26 6.15
N LEU A 24 -27.08 0.23 6.18
CA LEU A 24 -26.11 0.17 5.09
C LEU A 24 -25.38 -1.17 5.01
N ASP A 25 -25.17 -1.81 6.16
CA ASP A 25 -24.32 -3.00 6.29
C ASP A 25 -25.10 -4.29 6.01
N ASP A 26 -24.52 -5.16 5.19
CA ASP A 26 -25.00 -6.50 4.85
C ASP A 26 -24.46 -7.54 5.85
N GLU A 27 -24.94 -8.79 5.76
CA GLU A 27 -24.45 -9.91 6.59
C GLU A 27 -23.03 -10.37 6.20
N TYR A 28 -22.56 -9.96 5.02
CA TYR A 28 -21.27 -10.34 4.47
C TYR A 28 -20.18 -9.32 4.80
N PHE A 29 -18.94 -9.75 4.62
CA PHE A 29 -17.75 -8.96 4.86
C PHE A 29 -16.88 -8.83 3.60
N MET A 30 -16.13 -7.73 3.53
CA MET A 30 -14.99 -7.54 2.64
C MET A 30 -13.71 -7.80 3.43
N LEU A 31 -12.89 -8.72 2.93
CA LEU A 31 -11.56 -9.01 3.44
C LEU A 31 -10.51 -8.34 2.56
N ARG A 32 -9.62 -7.58 3.17
CA ARG A 32 -8.42 -7.06 2.53
C ARG A 32 -7.19 -7.82 2.98
N ILE A 33 -6.50 -8.40 2.00
CA ILE A 33 -5.22 -9.08 2.16
C ILE A 33 -4.12 -8.05 1.91
N ARG A 34 -3.18 -7.97 2.83
CA ARG A 34 -2.06 -7.03 2.78
C ARG A 34 -0.94 -7.61 1.91
N VAL A 35 -0.51 -6.86 0.91
CA VAL A 35 0.55 -7.24 -0.04
C VAL A 35 1.55 -6.09 -0.18
N ASP A 36 2.53 -6.05 0.73
CA ASP A 36 3.58 -5.03 0.70
C ASP A 36 4.47 -5.17 -0.53
N GLY A 37 4.86 -4.05 -1.13
CA GLY A 37 5.61 -4.04 -2.40
C GLY A 37 4.79 -4.47 -3.63
N GLY A 38 3.58 -5.00 -3.45
CA GLY A 38 2.70 -5.45 -4.53
C GLY A 38 3.16 -6.71 -5.26
N GLN A 39 4.11 -7.45 -4.69
CA GLN A 39 4.65 -8.69 -5.26
C GLN A 39 4.02 -9.90 -4.56
N LEU A 40 3.70 -10.94 -5.34
CA LEU A 40 3.20 -12.22 -4.83
C LEU A 40 3.91 -13.36 -5.55
N ASP A 41 4.23 -14.41 -4.80
CA ASP A 41 4.67 -15.66 -5.42
C ASP A 41 3.49 -16.50 -5.92
N LEU A 42 3.81 -17.60 -6.60
CA LEU A 42 2.82 -18.48 -7.22
C LEU A 42 1.93 -19.18 -6.19
N ASP A 43 2.46 -19.57 -5.03
CA ASP A 43 1.73 -20.32 -4.01
C ASP A 43 0.80 -19.40 -3.23
N GLN A 44 1.24 -18.17 -2.95
CA GLN A 44 0.41 -17.08 -2.44
C GLN A 44 -0.76 -16.78 -3.37
N LEU A 45 -0.50 -16.59 -4.67
CA LEU A 45 -1.53 -16.28 -5.66
C LEU A 45 -2.54 -17.44 -5.80
N ARG A 46 -2.06 -18.69 -5.84
CA ARG A 46 -2.92 -19.89 -5.87
C ARG A 46 -3.81 -19.98 -4.62
N THR A 47 -3.25 -19.70 -3.46
CA THR A 47 -3.98 -19.71 -2.19
C THR A 47 -5.09 -18.66 -2.18
N ILE A 48 -4.78 -17.43 -2.61
CA ILE A 48 -5.78 -16.37 -2.76
C ILE A 48 -6.90 -16.77 -3.73
N ALA A 49 -6.54 -17.38 -4.87
CA ALA A 49 -7.52 -17.84 -5.85
C ALA A 49 -8.40 -18.98 -5.29
N ASP A 50 -7.86 -19.90 -4.50
CA ASP A 50 -8.65 -20.94 -3.84
C ASP A 50 -9.61 -20.37 -2.81
N ILE A 51 -9.15 -19.42 -2.00
CA ILE A 51 -9.98 -18.71 -1.03
C ILE A 51 -11.11 -17.98 -1.77
N SER A 52 -10.80 -17.28 -2.85
CA SER A 52 -11.77 -16.55 -3.67
C SER A 52 -12.87 -17.46 -4.23
N ARG A 53 -12.50 -18.62 -4.78
CA ARG A 53 -13.47 -19.60 -5.30
C ARG A 53 -14.36 -20.21 -4.23
N ARG A 54 -13.80 -20.50 -3.04
CA ARG A 54 -14.48 -21.30 -2.01
C ARG A 54 -15.32 -20.48 -1.05
N PHE A 55 -14.84 -19.29 -0.69
CA PHE A 55 -15.42 -18.47 0.37
C PHE A 55 -15.87 -17.09 -0.10
N ALA A 56 -15.53 -16.70 -1.32
CA ALA A 56 -16.01 -15.48 -1.97
C ALA A 56 -16.80 -15.86 -3.24
N ARG A 57 -16.84 -14.96 -4.22
CA ARG A 57 -17.62 -15.12 -5.46
C ARG A 57 -16.75 -15.41 -6.69
N ASP A 58 -15.64 -16.14 -6.52
CA ASP A 58 -14.68 -16.40 -7.61
C ASP A 58 -14.21 -15.10 -8.28
N SER A 59 -14.03 -14.06 -7.45
CA SER A 59 -13.55 -12.74 -7.86
C SER A 59 -12.57 -12.20 -6.82
N ALA A 60 -11.61 -11.41 -7.29
CA ALA A 60 -10.64 -10.73 -6.44
C ALA A 60 -10.30 -9.38 -7.07
N ASP A 61 -10.38 -8.32 -6.26
CA ASP A 61 -10.13 -6.96 -6.71
C ASP A 61 -8.74 -6.52 -6.27
N ILE A 62 -7.91 -6.13 -7.24
CA ILE A 62 -6.62 -5.50 -6.98
C ILE A 62 -6.86 -4.01 -6.72
N THR A 63 -6.39 -3.49 -5.59
CA THR A 63 -6.63 -2.10 -5.23
C THR A 63 -5.61 -1.15 -5.83
N ASP A 64 -5.94 0.15 -5.83
CA ASP A 64 -5.03 1.28 -6.11
C ASP A 64 -3.74 1.31 -5.27
N ARG A 65 -3.67 0.46 -4.24
CA ARG A 65 -2.57 0.32 -3.30
C ARG A 65 -2.00 -1.10 -3.30
N GLN A 66 -2.16 -1.84 -4.40
CA GLN A 66 -1.57 -3.18 -4.60
C GLN A 66 -2.06 -4.28 -3.64
N ASN A 67 -3.02 -3.99 -2.76
CA ASN A 67 -3.66 -5.01 -1.94
C ASN A 67 -4.66 -5.83 -2.76
N ILE A 68 -5.10 -6.94 -2.19
CA ILE A 68 -6.18 -7.75 -2.75
C ILE A 68 -7.41 -7.66 -1.84
N GLN A 69 -8.58 -7.47 -2.45
CA GLN A 69 -9.86 -7.46 -1.77
C GLN A 69 -10.72 -8.64 -2.25
N LEU A 70 -11.27 -9.35 -1.28
CA LEU A 70 -12.26 -10.39 -1.47
C LEU A 70 -13.57 -9.93 -0.84
N HIS A 71 -14.66 -10.07 -1.58
CA HIS A 71 -15.98 -9.62 -1.17
C HIS A 71 -16.90 -10.80 -0.88
N TRP A 72 -17.96 -10.54 -0.12
CA TRP A 72 -19.04 -11.51 0.15
C TRP A 72 -18.64 -12.69 1.03
N ILE A 73 -17.71 -12.46 1.96
CA ILE A 73 -17.24 -13.51 2.87
C ILE A 73 -18.13 -13.55 4.10
N ARG A 74 -18.49 -14.76 4.55
CA ARG A 74 -19.23 -14.95 5.80
C ARG A 74 -18.27 -14.94 6.99
N ILE A 75 -18.75 -14.46 8.14
CA ILE A 75 -17.90 -14.33 9.34
C ILE A 75 -17.38 -15.69 9.84
N GLU A 76 -18.18 -16.75 9.70
CA GLU A 76 -17.86 -18.11 10.15
C GLU A 76 -16.69 -18.73 9.37
N ASP A 77 -16.48 -18.28 8.14
CA ASP A 77 -15.41 -18.77 7.27
C ASP A 77 -14.05 -18.12 7.59
N MET A 78 -14.03 -17.00 8.35
CA MET A 78 -12.82 -16.22 8.61
C MET A 78 -11.68 -17.01 9.25
N PRO A 79 -11.90 -17.83 10.30
CA PRO A 79 -10.83 -18.63 10.88
C PRO A 79 -10.18 -19.59 9.86
N ALA A 80 -10.95 -20.12 8.92
CA ALA A 80 -10.42 -21.02 7.89
C ALA A 80 -9.61 -20.28 6.82
N ILE A 81 -10.01 -19.04 6.51
CA ILE A 81 -9.31 -18.18 5.56
C ILE A 81 -7.98 -17.72 6.15
N TRP A 82 -7.95 -17.25 7.40
CA TRP A 82 -6.70 -16.81 8.04
C TRP A 82 -5.66 -17.93 8.11
N ARG A 83 -6.06 -19.16 8.48
CA ARG A 83 -5.14 -20.31 8.47
C ARG A 83 -4.52 -20.58 7.09
N GLN A 84 -5.27 -20.40 6.01
CA GLN A 84 -4.75 -20.58 4.65
C GLN A 84 -3.79 -19.47 4.25
N LEU A 85 -4.11 -18.21 4.58
CA LEU A 85 -3.23 -17.07 4.31
C LEU A 85 -1.93 -17.16 5.11
N GLU A 86 -2.02 -17.47 6.40
CA GLU A 86 -0.87 -17.63 7.29
C GLU A 86 0.08 -18.75 6.81
N ALA A 87 -0.47 -19.83 6.24
CA ALA A 87 0.32 -20.94 5.70
C ALA A 87 1.25 -20.54 4.53
N VAL A 88 0.95 -19.43 3.85
CA VAL A 88 1.77 -18.86 2.76
C VAL A 88 2.41 -17.51 3.14
N GLY A 89 2.42 -17.17 4.43
CA GLY A 89 3.01 -15.94 4.95
C GLY A 89 2.23 -14.66 4.65
N LEU A 90 0.99 -14.77 4.16
CA LEU A 90 0.12 -13.61 3.94
C LEU A 90 -0.61 -13.23 5.22
N GLN A 91 -0.90 -11.92 5.35
CA GLN A 91 -1.56 -11.38 6.53
C GLN A 91 -2.66 -10.38 6.19
N THR A 92 -3.56 -10.15 7.15
CA THR A 92 -4.66 -9.18 7.05
C THR A 92 -4.56 -8.10 8.14
N THR A 93 -3.53 -8.21 8.99
CA THR A 93 -3.18 -7.23 10.03
C THR A 93 -2.81 -5.91 9.38
N GLU A 94 -3.31 -4.81 9.97
CA GLU A 94 -3.05 -3.43 9.51
C GLU A 94 -3.31 -3.16 8.01
N ALA A 95 -3.99 -4.06 7.30
CA ALA A 95 -4.43 -3.83 5.92
C ALA A 95 -5.39 -2.62 5.82
N CYS A 96 -6.00 -2.25 6.95
CA CYS A 96 -6.87 -1.10 7.05
C CYS A 96 -7.10 -0.63 8.50
N GLY A 97 -7.83 0.49 8.63
CA GLY A 97 -7.98 1.25 9.87
C GLY A 97 -7.12 2.52 9.90
N ASP A 98 -7.01 3.11 11.08
CA ASP A 98 -6.11 4.22 11.40
C ASP A 98 -4.77 3.66 11.91
N CYS A 99 -4.07 2.98 11.02
CA CYS A 99 -2.76 2.37 11.21
C CYS A 99 -1.92 2.61 9.94
N PRO A 100 -0.60 2.28 9.95
CA PRO A 100 0.18 2.18 8.74
C PRO A 100 -0.54 1.29 7.73
N ARG A 101 -0.66 1.77 6.50
CA ARG A 101 -1.13 0.96 5.38
C ARG A 101 0.07 0.24 4.76
N VAL A 102 -0.27 -0.66 3.84
CA VAL A 102 0.69 -1.29 2.93
C VAL A 102 1.70 -0.28 2.39
N VAL A 103 2.97 -0.66 2.41
CA VAL A 103 4.06 0.10 1.82
C VAL A 103 4.05 -0.19 0.33
N LEU A 104 3.79 0.83 -0.48
CA LEU A 104 3.79 0.68 -1.94
C LEU A 104 5.21 0.53 -2.45
N GLY A 105 5.41 -0.46 -3.33
CA GLY A 105 6.66 -0.69 -4.06
C GLY A 105 6.46 -0.60 -5.55
N SER A 106 7.56 -0.46 -6.31
CA SER A 106 7.48 -0.53 -7.77
C SER A 106 6.99 -1.93 -8.20
N PRO A 107 6.03 -2.03 -9.15
CA PRO A 107 5.60 -3.32 -9.70
C PRO A 107 6.70 -4.04 -10.47
N VAL A 108 7.78 -3.34 -10.85
CA VAL A 108 8.93 -3.87 -11.58
C VAL A 108 10.21 -3.85 -10.75
N ALA A 109 10.09 -3.74 -9.43
CA ALA A 109 11.20 -3.86 -8.50
C ALA A 109 11.95 -5.19 -8.69
N GLY A 110 13.27 -5.14 -8.70
CA GLY A 110 14.18 -6.25 -8.98
C GLY A 110 14.28 -6.68 -10.44
N ILE A 111 13.49 -6.08 -11.35
CA ILE A 111 13.38 -6.51 -12.76
C ILE A 111 13.80 -5.41 -13.74
N SER A 112 13.41 -4.16 -13.49
CA SER A 112 13.64 -3.08 -14.43
C SER A 112 15.13 -2.73 -14.58
N ALA A 113 15.61 -2.60 -15.81
CA ALA A 113 16.98 -2.15 -16.08
C ALA A 113 17.23 -0.69 -15.67
N ASP A 114 16.16 0.11 -15.57
CA ASP A 114 16.23 1.51 -15.14
C ASP A 114 16.24 1.65 -13.60
N GLU A 115 15.97 0.55 -12.88
CA GLU A 115 16.08 0.50 -11.43
C GLU A 115 17.53 0.30 -11.02
N LYS A 116 18.10 1.29 -10.32
CA LYS A 116 19.47 1.19 -9.81
C LYS A 116 19.56 0.58 -8.42
N LEU A 117 18.46 0.62 -7.68
CA LEU A 117 18.37 0.11 -6.32
C LEU A 117 16.98 -0.49 -6.09
N ASP A 118 16.96 -1.78 -5.77
CA ASP A 118 15.74 -2.48 -5.38
C ASP A 118 15.28 -2.03 -3.99
N ALA A 119 14.04 -1.55 -3.91
CA ALA A 119 13.40 -1.09 -2.68
C ALA A 119 12.88 -2.24 -1.79
N THR A 120 12.74 -3.45 -2.33
CA THR A 120 12.07 -4.58 -1.68
C THR A 120 12.65 -4.89 -0.29
N PRO A 121 13.98 -4.98 -0.09
CA PRO A 121 14.53 -5.25 1.24
C PRO A 121 14.23 -4.15 2.28
N ALA A 122 14.09 -2.89 1.83
CA ALA A 122 13.72 -1.80 2.73
C ALA A 122 12.24 -1.87 3.13
N ILE A 123 11.38 -2.29 2.20
CA ILE A 123 9.96 -2.54 2.46
C ILE A 123 9.81 -3.69 3.47
N ASP A 124 10.49 -4.81 3.25
CA ASP A 124 10.44 -5.98 4.14
C ASP A 124 10.89 -5.63 5.56
N ALA A 125 11.99 -4.87 5.70
CA ALA A 125 12.47 -4.43 7.01
C ALA A 125 11.49 -3.51 7.74
N ILE A 126 10.75 -2.66 7.02
CA ILE A 126 9.70 -1.82 7.61
C ILE A 126 8.53 -2.70 8.08
N VAL A 127 8.13 -3.67 7.25
CA VAL A 127 7.04 -4.59 7.58
C VAL A 127 7.38 -5.39 8.83
N GLU A 128 8.55 -6.04 8.87
CA GLU A 128 9.01 -6.86 9.99
C GLU A 128 9.10 -6.05 11.29
N ARG A 129 9.55 -4.80 11.21
CA ARG A 129 9.81 -3.99 12.40
C ARG A 129 8.58 -3.33 13.00
N TYR A 130 7.64 -2.89 12.16
CA TYR A 130 6.58 -1.97 12.60
C TYR A 130 5.18 -2.56 12.58
N VAL A 131 4.95 -3.61 11.79
CA VAL A 131 3.59 -4.15 11.64
C VAL A 131 3.27 -5.04 12.83
N GLY A 132 2.15 -4.77 13.49
CA GLY A 132 1.76 -5.45 14.71
C GLY A 132 2.36 -4.84 15.99
N ASP A 133 3.15 -3.76 15.86
CA ASP A 133 3.58 -2.98 17.01
C ASP A 133 2.38 -2.16 17.56
N PRO A 134 2.01 -2.32 18.85
CA PRO A 134 0.93 -1.57 19.47
C PRO A 134 1.08 -0.05 19.36
N ALA A 135 2.31 0.47 19.25
CA ALA A 135 2.58 1.89 19.09
C ALA A 135 2.01 2.46 17.78
N PHE A 136 1.86 1.63 16.74
CA PHE A 136 1.38 2.03 15.42
C PHE A 136 -0.01 1.47 15.07
N SER A 137 -0.62 0.72 15.99
CA SER A 137 -1.94 0.10 15.76
C SER A 137 -3.15 1.05 15.91
N ASN A 138 -2.96 2.26 16.45
CA ASN A 138 -4.04 3.23 16.68
C ASN A 138 -3.55 4.68 16.46
N LEU A 139 -3.11 4.98 15.25
CA LEU A 139 -2.70 6.31 14.84
C LEU A 139 -3.90 7.27 14.78
N PRO A 140 -3.70 8.60 14.85
CA PRO A 140 -4.79 9.57 14.74
C PRO A 140 -5.55 9.47 13.41
N ARG A 141 -4.87 9.03 12.35
CA ARG A 141 -5.43 8.72 11.04
C ARG A 141 -4.58 7.71 10.29
N LYS A 142 -5.17 7.09 9.25
CA LYS A 142 -4.46 6.27 8.25
C LYS A 142 -3.15 6.93 7.80
N PHE A 143 -2.06 6.16 7.82
CA PHE A 143 -0.73 6.58 7.39
C PHE A 143 -0.29 5.77 6.18
N LYS A 144 0.09 6.44 5.10
CA LYS A 144 0.41 5.85 3.80
C LYS A 144 1.87 6.11 3.47
N SER A 145 2.57 5.05 3.08
CA SER A 145 3.97 5.11 2.64
C SER A 145 4.14 4.55 1.22
N SER A 146 5.20 4.98 0.55
CA SER A 146 5.73 4.34 -0.67
C SER A 146 7.24 4.43 -0.74
N ILE A 147 7.87 3.42 -1.34
CA ILE A 147 9.31 3.34 -1.56
C ILE A 147 9.53 2.76 -2.95
N SER A 148 10.13 3.52 -3.85
CA SER A 148 10.46 3.04 -5.19
C SER A 148 11.64 3.81 -5.78
N TRP A 149 12.42 3.16 -6.64
CA TRP A 149 13.42 3.88 -7.43
C TRP A 149 12.76 4.64 -8.58
N LEU A 150 11.83 3.98 -9.26
CA LEU A 150 11.11 4.54 -10.39
C LEU A 150 9.91 5.37 -9.91
N ALA A 151 9.55 6.36 -10.73
CA ALA A 151 8.37 7.20 -10.53
C ALA A 151 7.10 6.54 -11.12
N ASP A 152 6.90 5.27 -10.83
CA ASP A 152 5.82 4.41 -11.36
C ASP A 152 4.69 4.14 -10.36
N MET A 153 4.85 4.64 -9.13
CA MET A 153 3.85 4.59 -8.07
C MET A 153 3.30 5.99 -7.78
N PRO A 154 2.08 6.12 -7.24
CA PRO A 154 1.51 7.42 -6.90
C PRO A 154 2.17 7.99 -5.63
N TYR A 155 3.40 8.48 -5.74
CA TYR A 155 4.21 8.94 -4.61
C TYR A 155 3.68 10.24 -3.97
N GLU A 156 2.93 11.08 -4.68
CA GLU A 156 2.43 12.36 -4.15
C GLU A 156 1.20 12.22 -3.23
N VAL A 157 0.49 11.08 -3.31
CA VAL A 157 -0.75 10.87 -2.53
C VAL A 157 -0.50 10.16 -1.20
N ASN A 158 0.75 9.76 -0.94
CA ASN A 158 1.18 9.15 0.31
C ASN A 158 1.59 10.22 1.33
N ASP A 159 1.55 9.86 2.61
CA ASP A 159 1.97 10.74 3.70
C ASP A 159 3.51 10.89 3.71
N ILE A 160 4.21 9.81 3.37
CA ILE A 160 5.65 9.80 3.12
C ILE A 160 6.00 8.95 1.89
N SER A 161 6.93 9.44 1.07
CA SER A 161 7.41 8.72 -0.09
C SER A 161 8.92 8.84 -0.22
N PHE A 162 9.57 7.72 -0.50
CA PHE A 162 10.99 7.66 -0.80
C PHE A 162 11.15 7.34 -2.29
N LEU A 163 11.66 8.32 -3.05
CA LEU A 163 11.92 8.16 -4.47
C LEU A 163 13.43 8.11 -4.72
N GLY A 164 13.87 7.13 -5.51
CA GLY A 164 15.25 7.02 -5.94
C GLY A 164 15.68 8.22 -6.78
N VAL A 165 16.82 8.81 -6.43
CA VAL A 165 17.44 9.88 -7.22
C VAL A 165 18.93 9.62 -7.40
N ASP A 166 19.41 9.95 -8.60
CA ASP A 166 20.83 10.02 -8.85
C ASP A 166 21.39 11.27 -8.17
N HIS A 167 22.37 11.08 -7.29
CA HIS A 167 23.02 12.21 -6.64
C HIS A 167 23.99 12.88 -7.63
N PRO A 168 23.97 14.22 -7.79
CA PRO A 168 24.77 14.91 -8.80
C PRO A 168 26.28 15.01 -8.51
N SER A 169 26.85 14.21 -7.61
CA SER A 169 28.29 14.27 -7.30
C SER A 169 29.04 12.99 -7.63
N SER A 170 30.08 13.17 -8.44
CA SER A 170 31.18 12.26 -8.79
C SER A 170 32.09 11.88 -7.61
N VAL A 171 31.52 11.50 -6.47
CA VAL A 171 32.28 10.97 -5.33
C VAL A 171 32.17 9.44 -5.34
N PRO A 172 33.29 8.69 -5.41
CA PRO A 172 33.26 7.23 -5.39
C PRO A 172 32.54 6.73 -4.13
N GLY A 173 31.41 6.05 -4.32
CA GLY A 173 30.59 5.48 -3.22
C GLY A 173 29.35 6.26 -2.81
N SER A 174 28.97 7.36 -3.49
CA SER A 174 27.73 8.12 -3.21
C SER A 174 26.92 8.42 -4.48
N THR A 175 26.62 7.37 -5.23
CA THR A 175 26.01 7.48 -6.57
C THR A 175 24.47 7.52 -6.54
N CYS A 176 23.83 6.99 -5.51
CA CYS A 176 22.37 6.84 -5.43
C CYS A 176 21.86 7.20 -4.02
N GLY A 177 20.73 7.89 -3.95
CA GLY A 177 20.10 8.28 -2.67
C GLY A 177 18.57 8.29 -2.76
N TRP A 178 17.93 8.41 -1.60
CA TRP A 178 16.47 8.54 -1.49
C TRP A 178 16.10 9.99 -1.25
N ALA A 179 15.26 10.56 -2.12
CA ALA A 179 14.60 11.83 -1.86
C ALA A 179 13.28 11.56 -1.14
N ALA A 180 13.11 12.11 0.07
CA ALA A 180 11.83 12.11 0.75
C ALA A 180 10.94 13.22 0.15
N ALA A 181 9.83 12.84 -0.48
CA ALA A 181 8.82 13.78 -0.94
C ALA A 181 7.70 13.87 0.12
N CYS A 182 7.63 15.01 0.81
CA CYS A 182 6.50 15.37 1.68
C CYS A 182 5.54 16.30 0.92
N ARG A 183 4.23 16.16 1.17
CA ARG A 183 3.17 16.98 0.55
C ARG A 183 3.51 18.48 0.56
N PRO A 184 3.31 19.20 -0.56
CA PRO A 184 3.56 20.64 -0.63
C PRO A 184 2.38 21.40 -0.02
N THR A 185 2.24 21.40 1.30
CA THR A 185 1.33 22.33 1.99
C THR A 185 2.03 23.27 2.96
N ARG A 186 3.34 23.13 3.18
CA ARG A 186 4.16 24.11 3.94
C ARG A 186 5.63 24.14 3.48
N CYS A 187 5.89 24.47 2.23
CA CYS A 187 7.24 24.92 1.85
C CYS A 187 7.25 26.44 1.88
N SER A 188 7.75 27.03 2.98
CA SER A 188 8.21 28.42 2.98
C SER A 188 9.58 28.49 2.27
N PRO A 189 9.93 29.59 1.59
CA PRO A 189 11.10 29.64 0.71
C PRO A 189 12.46 29.72 1.43
N SER A 190 12.54 29.48 2.74
CA SER A 190 13.70 29.86 3.55
C SER A 190 14.37 28.75 4.37
N ALA A 191 13.97 27.49 4.24
CA ALA A 191 14.68 26.39 4.90
C ALA A 191 15.64 25.69 3.94
N SER A 192 16.93 25.77 4.26
CA SER A 192 18.11 25.27 3.55
C SER A 192 18.23 23.73 3.44
N ALA A 193 17.12 23.02 3.24
CA ALA A 193 17.07 21.58 2.98
C ALA A 193 16.06 21.25 1.87
N CYS A 194 16.16 21.94 0.74
CA CYS A 194 15.63 21.47 -0.54
C CYS A 194 16.52 22.07 -1.63
N GLY A 195 17.68 21.43 -1.83
CA GLY A 195 18.72 21.91 -2.73
C GLY A 195 18.42 21.59 -4.19
N CYS A 196 17.32 22.10 -4.74
CA CYS A 196 17.14 22.14 -6.19
C CYS A 196 17.86 23.39 -6.74
N ARG A 197 19.19 23.36 -6.70
CA ARG A 197 20.06 24.35 -7.36
C ARG A 197 20.84 23.66 -8.49
N SER A 198 20.14 23.36 -9.58
CA SER A 198 20.74 23.46 -10.91
C SER A 198 19.63 23.57 -11.95
N ALA A 199 19.80 24.51 -12.87
CA ALA A 199 18.89 24.76 -13.95
C ALA A 199 18.82 23.54 -14.88
N ARG A 200 17.59 23.08 -15.19
CA ARG A 200 17.19 21.94 -16.06
C ARG A 200 17.12 20.58 -15.36
N CYS A 201 15.94 20.28 -14.82
CA CYS A 201 15.45 18.90 -14.69
C CYS A 201 15.10 18.41 -16.12
N PRO A 202 15.73 17.35 -16.67
CA PRO A 202 15.53 16.92 -18.05
C PRO A 202 14.25 16.09 -18.29
N ARG A 203 13.49 15.76 -17.24
CA ARG A 203 12.36 14.80 -17.31
C ARG A 203 11.00 15.37 -16.92
N CYS A 204 10.96 16.56 -16.36
CA CYS A 204 9.73 17.30 -16.13
C CYS A 204 9.42 18.07 -17.42
N GLY A 205 8.52 17.52 -18.24
CA GLY A 205 8.02 18.18 -19.45
C GLY A 205 7.40 19.56 -19.13
N PRO A 206 7.21 20.43 -20.14
CA PRO A 206 6.69 21.76 -19.89
C PRO A 206 5.26 21.70 -19.35
N ALA A 207 4.99 22.60 -18.40
CA ALA A 207 3.68 22.87 -17.82
C ALA A 207 2.63 23.27 -18.86
#